data_AF-A0A7C5LZX3-F1
#
_entry.id   AF-A0A7C5LZX3-F1
#
_cell.length_a   1.000
_cell.length_b   1.000
_cell.length_c   1.000
_cell.angle_alpha   90.00
_cell.angle_beta   90.00
_cell.angle_gamma   90.00
#
_symmetry.space_group_name_H-M   'P 1'
#
loop_
_entity.id
_entity.type
_entity.pdbx_description
1 polymer ?
#
loop_
_entity_poly.entity_id
_entity_poly.type
_entity_poly.pdbx_seq_one_letter_code
_entity_poly.pdbx_strand_id
1 'polypeptide(L)'
;MTTDLDATVLSLRPAKRRLDPNRPYAFFVEEERAPSGKLEPVATIFLTNRECPFRCTMCDLWRHTLDDPVPLGAIPSQIEYALGRLPPARHIKLYNSGNFFDPLAVPPDDYEPIARRLESFQTVIVENHPKLCGDRLVRFR
;
A
#
# COMPACT_ATOMS: atom_id res chain seq x y z
N MET A 1 -5.39 4.00 -20.74
CA MET A 1 -6.48 4.66 -21.50
C MET A 1 -7.68 4.69 -20.59
N THR A 2 -8.14 5.87 -20.21
CA THR A 2 -9.36 6.04 -19.42
C THR A 2 -10.54 5.62 -20.29
N THR A 3 -11.30 4.63 -19.87
CA THR A 3 -12.53 4.23 -20.56
C THR A 3 -13.65 5.23 -20.24
N ASP A 4 -14.71 5.23 -21.04
CA ASP A 4 -15.92 6.03 -20.75
C ASP A 4 -16.54 5.67 -19.37
N LEU A 5 -16.38 4.40 -18.96
CA LEU A 5 -16.77 3.92 -17.64
C LEU A 5 -15.89 4.50 -16.52
N ASP A 6 -14.57 4.56 -16.72
CA ASP A 6 -13.65 5.15 -15.73
C ASP A 6 -13.97 6.64 -15.52
N ALA A 7 -14.26 7.37 -16.59
CA ALA A 7 -14.64 8.78 -16.52
C ALA A 7 -15.96 8.96 -15.73
N THR A 8 -16.93 8.07 -15.94
CA THR A 8 -18.19 8.05 -15.19
C THR A 8 -17.97 7.76 -13.71
N VAL A 9 -17.12 6.79 -13.37
CA VAL A 9 -16.80 6.51 -11.96
C VAL A 9 -16.13 7.72 -11.30
N LEU A 10 -15.18 8.34 -11.99
CA LEU A 10 -14.46 9.50 -11.47
C LEU A 10 -15.38 10.71 -11.28
N SER A 11 -16.33 10.96 -12.19
CA SER A 11 -17.27 12.08 -12.06
C SER A 11 -18.25 11.94 -10.89
N LEU A 12 -18.49 10.70 -10.44
CA LEU A 12 -19.33 10.39 -9.28
C LEU A 12 -18.57 10.37 -7.95
N ARG A 13 -17.23 10.44 -7.97
CA ARG A 13 -16.40 10.44 -6.75
C ARG A 13 -16.32 11.86 -6.17
N PRO A 14 -16.69 12.06 -4.89
CA PRO A 14 -16.43 13.31 -4.17
C PRO A 14 -14.94 13.63 -4.06
N ALA A 15 -14.64 14.81 -3.50
CA ALA A 15 -13.26 15.20 -3.20
C ALA A 15 -12.55 14.18 -2.28
N LYS A 16 -11.27 13.92 -2.58
CA LYS A 16 -10.40 13.07 -1.75
C LYS A 16 -10.00 13.78 -0.46
N ARG A 17 -9.52 13.01 0.52
CA ARG A 17 -8.85 13.58 1.69
C ARG A 17 -7.51 14.16 1.29
N ARG A 18 -7.11 15.26 1.93
CA ARG A 18 -5.75 15.80 1.81
C ARG A 18 -4.80 14.94 2.64
N LEU A 19 -3.78 14.39 1.99
CA LEU A 19 -2.77 13.53 2.60
C LEU A 19 -1.36 14.09 2.40
N ASP A 20 -0.43 13.67 3.24
CA ASP A 20 1.02 13.93 3.10
C ASP A 20 1.66 12.72 2.38
N PRO A 21 2.31 12.92 1.22
CA PRO A 21 2.95 11.82 0.47
C PRO A 21 4.05 11.11 1.26
N ASN A 22 4.60 11.73 2.31
CA ASN A 22 5.67 11.14 3.14
C ASN A 22 5.17 10.53 4.45
N ARG A 23 3.84 10.45 4.66
CA ARG A 23 3.24 9.87 5.86
C ARG A 23 2.21 8.79 5.50
N PRO A 24 2.21 7.64 6.21
CA PRO A 24 1.07 6.73 6.13
C PRO A 24 -0.16 7.44 6.70
N TYR A 25 -1.32 7.24 6.08
CA TYR A 25 -2.55 7.89 6.55
C TYR A 25 -3.14 7.21 7.79
N ALA A 26 -2.74 5.97 8.07
CA ALA A 26 -3.03 5.23 9.30
C ALA A 26 -2.03 4.09 9.50
N PHE A 27 -1.86 3.64 10.73
CA PHE A 27 -1.12 2.43 11.05
C PHE A 27 -1.49 1.95 12.46
N PHE A 28 -1.51 0.64 12.66
CA PHE A 28 -1.76 0.02 13.97
C PHE A 28 -1.21 -1.41 14.00
N VAL A 29 -1.18 -2.01 15.19
CA VAL A 29 -0.98 -3.45 15.38
C VAL A 29 -2.27 -4.04 15.94
N GLU A 30 -2.70 -5.15 15.36
CA GLU A 30 -3.84 -5.94 15.85
C GLU A 30 -3.49 -7.42 15.96
N GLU A 31 -4.21 -8.15 16.79
CA GLU A 31 -4.08 -9.61 16.92
C GLU A 31 -4.89 -10.29 15.82
N GLU A 32 -4.22 -11.06 14.96
CA GLU A 32 -4.87 -11.78 13.87
C GLU A 32 -4.61 -13.29 13.92
N ARG A 33 -5.54 -14.05 13.35
CA ARG A 33 -5.44 -15.51 13.34
C ARG A 33 -4.44 -15.98 12.27
N ALA A 34 -3.28 -16.45 12.71
CA ALA A 34 -2.26 -17.04 11.86
C ALA A 34 -2.71 -18.42 11.30
N PRO A 35 -2.05 -18.95 10.25
CA PRO A 35 -2.30 -20.30 9.74
C PRO A 35 -2.10 -21.41 10.79
N SER A 36 -1.28 -21.15 11.81
CA SER A 36 -1.09 -22.01 12.99
C SER A 36 -2.36 -22.14 13.85
N GLY A 37 -3.35 -21.26 13.65
CA GLY A 37 -4.56 -21.13 14.43
C GLY A 37 -4.42 -20.26 15.68
N LYS A 38 -3.21 -19.76 15.98
CA LYS A 38 -2.93 -18.83 17.09
C LYS A 38 -3.21 -17.39 16.67
N LEU A 39 -3.50 -16.55 17.66
CA LEU A 39 -3.46 -15.10 17.46
C LEU A 39 -2.00 -14.65 17.51
N GLU A 40 -1.60 -13.88 16.51
CA GLU A 40 -0.26 -13.31 16.40
C GLU A 40 -0.39 -11.81 16.06
N PRO A 41 0.50 -10.95 16.58
CA PRO A 41 0.45 -9.52 16.32
C PRO A 41 0.86 -9.21 14.88
N VAL A 42 0.02 -8.44 14.19
CA VAL A 42 0.21 -8.01 12.80
C VAL A 42 0.25 -6.49 12.73
N ALA A 43 1.35 -5.96 12.19
CA ALA A 43 1.45 -4.54 11.86
C ALA A 43 0.73 -4.26 10.54
N THR A 44 -0.19 -3.31 10.54
CA THR A 44 -0.89 -2.85 9.34
C THR A 44 -0.51 -1.39 9.10
N ILE A 45 0.11 -1.11 7.95
CA ILE A 45 0.47 0.24 7.52
C ILE A 45 -0.38 0.60 6.30
N PHE A 46 -1.14 1.68 6.44
CA PHE A 46 -1.91 2.25 5.34
C PHE A 46 -1.09 3.34 4.64
N LEU A 47 -0.45 2.95 3.54
CA LEU A 47 0.43 3.81 2.75
C LEU A 47 -0.40 4.85 1.99
N THR A 48 0.01 6.11 2.08
CA THR A 48 -0.46 7.17 1.20
C THR A 48 0.15 6.97 -0.17
N ASN A 49 -0.68 6.77 -1.19
CA ASN A 49 -0.21 6.49 -2.54
C ASN A 49 -1.15 7.05 -3.62
N ARG A 50 -0.72 7.02 -4.88
CA ARG A 50 -1.55 7.33 -6.04
C ARG A 50 -2.73 6.37 -6.14
N GLU A 51 -3.87 6.92 -6.56
CA GLU A 51 -5.10 6.18 -6.75
C GLU A 51 -5.00 5.06 -7.81
N CYS A 52 -5.47 3.86 -7.45
CA CYS A 52 -5.52 2.67 -8.29
C CYS A 52 -6.14 2.90 -9.69
N PRO A 53 -5.49 2.51 -10.80
CA PRO A 53 -5.97 2.77 -12.16
C PRO A 53 -7.22 1.95 -12.56
N PHE A 54 -7.62 0.94 -11.78
CA PHE A 54 -8.76 0.06 -12.12
C PHE A 54 -10.14 0.67 -11.78
N ARG A 55 -10.19 1.79 -11.05
CA ARG A 55 -11.41 2.60 -10.78
C ARG A 55 -12.68 1.79 -10.45
N CYS A 56 -12.56 0.78 -9.59
CA CYS A 56 -13.69 -0.09 -9.24
C CYS A 56 -14.85 0.70 -8.60
N THR A 57 -16.09 0.39 -8.97
CA THR A 57 -17.31 1.10 -8.52
C THR A 57 -17.57 0.96 -7.01
N MET A 58 -17.17 -0.17 -6.43
CA MET A 58 -17.31 -0.47 -5.00
C MET A 58 -16.10 -0.05 -4.15
N CYS A 59 -15.03 0.44 -4.77
CA CYS A 59 -13.84 0.82 -4.04
C CYS A 59 -14.08 2.13 -3.32
N ASP A 60 -13.72 2.20 -2.04
CA ASP A 60 -13.78 3.39 -1.21
C ASP A 60 -12.39 3.85 -0.75
N LEU A 61 -11.37 3.03 -1.00
CA LEU A 61 -9.96 3.30 -0.70
C LEU A 61 -9.41 4.53 -1.46
N TRP A 62 -9.97 4.84 -2.64
CA TRP A 62 -9.61 6.04 -3.41
C TRP A 62 -9.73 7.34 -2.60
N ARG A 63 -10.56 7.37 -1.56
CA ARG A 63 -10.72 8.52 -0.66
C ARG A 63 -9.43 8.89 0.06
N HIS A 64 -8.52 7.92 0.22
CA HIS A 64 -7.25 8.02 0.91
C HIS A 64 -6.06 7.86 -0.05
N THR A 65 -6.14 8.50 -1.21
CA THR A 65 -5.10 8.44 -2.24
C THR A 65 -4.73 9.82 -2.77
N LEU A 66 -3.61 9.90 -3.48
CA LEU A 66 -3.15 11.06 -4.23
C LEU A 66 -3.60 10.97 -5.69
N ASP A 67 -3.59 12.10 -6.39
CA ASP A 67 -3.77 12.15 -7.85
C ASP A 67 -2.47 11.81 -8.59
N ASP A 68 -1.35 12.28 -8.04
CA ASP A 68 -0.01 12.11 -8.60
C ASP A 68 0.75 10.95 -7.94
N PRO A 69 1.75 10.36 -8.65
CA PRO A 69 2.70 9.43 -8.05
C PRO A 69 3.40 10.02 -6.83
N VAL A 70 3.72 9.17 -5.85
CA VAL A 70 4.56 9.57 -4.73
C VAL A 70 6.00 9.85 -5.18
N PRO A 71 6.73 10.76 -4.51
CA PRO A 71 8.17 10.92 -4.74
C PRO A 71 8.94 9.63 -4.47
N LEU A 72 10.06 9.44 -5.16
CA LEU A 72 11.00 8.36 -4.86
C LEU A 72 11.44 8.41 -3.39
N GLY A 73 11.49 7.27 -2.72
CA GLY A 73 11.84 7.15 -1.30
C GLY A 73 10.70 7.45 -0.33
N ALA A 74 9.54 7.89 -0.83
CA ALA A 74 8.39 8.21 0.03
C ALA A 74 7.82 6.96 0.71
N ILE A 75 7.67 5.84 -0.01
CA ILE A 75 7.12 4.59 0.57
C ILE A 75 8.04 4.03 1.67
N PRO A 76 9.37 3.89 1.47
CA PRO A 76 10.30 3.55 2.54
C PRO A 76 10.19 4.47 3.76
N SER A 77 10.09 5.79 3.54
CA SER A 77 9.96 6.79 4.62
C SER A 77 8.66 6.64 5.41
N GLN A 78 7.55 6.30 4.73
CA GLN A 78 6.28 6.02 5.38
C GLN A 78 6.35 4.78 6.27
N ILE A 79 7.00 3.72 5.78
CA ILE A 79 7.21 2.47 6.52
C ILE A 79 8.05 2.74 7.78
N GLU A 80 9.18 3.44 7.65
CA GLU A 80 10.00 3.84 8.80
C GLU A 80 9.22 4.67 9.83
N TYR A 81 8.41 5.62 9.35
CA TYR A 81 7.62 6.46 10.23
C TYR A 81 6.66 5.65 11.10
N ALA A 82 5.98 4.67 10.51
CA ALA A 82 5.06 3.78 11.23
C ALA A 82 5.82 2.82 12.14
N LEU A 83 6.86 2.14 11.63
CA LEU A 83 7.64 1.17 12.41
C LEU A 83 8.31 1.79 13.64
N GLY A 84 8.73 3.06 13.57
CA GLY A 84 9.25 3.79 14.73
C GLY A 84 8.21 4.12 15.81
N ARG A 85 6.93 3.79 15.61
CA ARG A 85 5.81 4.10 16.52
C ARG A 85 4.94 2.90 16.86
N LEU A 86 5.01 1.83 16.07
CA LEU A 86 4.26 0.62 16.31
C LEU A 86 4.91 -0.24 17.41
N PRO A 87 4.12 -0.96 18.21
CA PRO A 87 4.67 -2.04 19.02
C PRO A 87 5.23 -3.14 18.11
N PRO A 88 6.08 -4.04 18.64
CA PRO A 88 6.60 -5.17 17.87
C PRO A 88 5.47 -6.05 17.31
N ALA A 89 5.65 -6.54 16.08
CA ALA A 89 4.74 -7.47 15.43
C ALA A 89 5.51 -8.55 14.67
N ARG A 90 4.89 -9.71 14.47
CA ARG A 90 5.51 -10.85 13.77
C ARG A 90 5.32 -10.77 12.26
N HIS A 91 4.20 -10.17 11.84
CA HIS A 91 3.82 -10.02 10.44
C HIS A 91 3.53 -8.55 10.11
N ILE A 92 3.58 -8.23 8.82
CA ILE A 92 3.28 -6.88 8.33
C ILE A 92 2.42 -6.92 7.08
N LYS A 93 1.46 -5.99 7.02
CA LYS A 93 0.61 -5.70 5.87
C LYS A 93 0.87 -4.28 5.39
N LEU A 94 1.15 -4.13 4.10
CA LEU A 94 1.24 -2.85 3.42
C LEU A 94 -0.03 -2.63 2.60
N TYR A 95 -0.99 -1.92 3.18
CA TYR A 95 -2.22 -1.50 2.51
C TYR A 95 -1.95 -0.20 1.76
N ASN A 96 -1.90 -0.24 0.43
CA ASN A 96 -1.50 0.94 -0.35
C ASN A 96 -2.67 1.64 -1.07
N SER A 97 -3.91 1.22 -0.81
CA SER A 97 -5.11 1.75 -1.48
C SER A 97 -4.99 1.70 -3.02
N GLY A 98 -4.21 0.75 -3.51
CA GLY A 98 -3.60 0.78 -4.83
C GLY A 98 -3.18 -0.62 -5.29
N ASN A 99 -2.06 -0.68 -6.00
CA ASN A 99 -1.43 -1.94 -6.40
C ASN A 99 0.06 -1.85 -6.12
N PHE A 100 0.59 -2.76 -5.33
CA PHE A 100 1.99 -2.71 -4.91
C PHE A 100 2.97 -2.80 -6.10
N PHE A 101 2.60 -3.50 -7.17
CA PHE A 101 3.44 -3.63 -8.37
C PHE A 101 3.07 -2.67 -9.52
N ASP A 102 2.22 -1.67 -9.26
CA ASP A 102 2.05 -0.53 -10.16
C ASP A 102 3.23 0.45 -9.96
N PRO A 103 4.08 0.69 -10.98
CA PRO A 103 5.24 1.58 -10.86
C PRO A 103 4.86 3.05 -10.61
N LEU A 104 3.61 3.45 -10.87
CA LEU A 104 3.10 4.78 -10.52
C LEU A 104 2.60 4.87 -9.08
N ALA A 105 2.45 3.73 -8.41
CA ALA A 105 2.12 3.67 -6.99
C ALA A 105 3.40 3.40 -6.17
N VAL A 106 4.14 2.34 -6.46
CA VAL A 106 5.40 2.04 -5.78
C VAL A 106 6.52 2.03 -6.83
N PRO A 107 7.40 3.04 -6.82
CA PRO A 107 8.55 3.08 -7.73
C PRO A 107 9.39 1.81 -7.60
N PRO A 108 9.81 1.17 -8.71
CA PRO A 108 10.65 -0.02 -8.63
C PRO A 108 11.97 0.18 -7.87
N ASP A 109 12.52 1.40 -7.92
CA ASP A 109 13.74 1.78 -7.19
C ASP A 109 13.54 1.79 -5.65
N ASP A 110 12.29 1.82 -5.17
CA ASP A 110 11.97 1.69 -3.75
C ASP A 110 11.87 0.24 -3.29
N TYR A 111 11.87 -0.77 -4.17
CA TYR A 111 11.65 -2.16 -3.79
C TYR A 111 12.68 -2.69 -2.80
N GLU A 112 13.98 -2.54 -3.10
CA GLU A 112 15.05 -3.00 -2.22
C GLU A 112 15.10 -2.19 -0.91
N PRO A 113 14.98 -0.84 -0.91
CA PRO A 113 14.75 -0.08 0.33
C PRO A 113 13.56 -0.59 1.16
N ILE A 114 12.41 -0.88 0.53
CA ILE A 114 11.24 -1.42 1.23
C ILE A 114 11.58 -2.78 1.82
N ALA A 115 12.10 -3.72 1.03
CA ALA A 115 12.40 -5.07 1.47
C ALA A 115 13.33 -5.09 2.68
N ARG A 116 14.42 -4.30 2.66
CA ARG A 116 15.34 -4.13 3.79
C ARG A 116 14.65 -3.74 5.10
N ARG A 117 13.65 -2.86 5.04
CA ARG A 117 12.89 -2.39 6.22
C ARG A 117 11.93 -3.45 6.75
N LEU A 118 11.66 -4.49 5.97
CA LEU A 118 10.72 -5.55 6.30
C LEU A 118 11.41 -6.89 6.62
N GLU A 119 12.74 -6.97 6.52
CA GLU A 119 13.53 -8.20 6.69
C GLU A 119 13.28 -8.93 8.02
N SER A 120 12.95 -8.20 9.08
CA SER A 120 12.70 -8.79 10.40
C SER A 120 11.33 -9.47 10.53
N PHE A 121 10.39 -9.21 9.60
CA PHE A 121 9.05 -9.78 9.65
C PHE A 121 9.05 -11.20 9.07
N GLN A 122 8.34 -12.10 9.74
CA GLN A 122 8.16 -13.47 9.27
C GLN A 122 7.29 -13.53 8.01
N THR A 123 6.39 -12.56 7.82
CA THR A 123 5.50 -12.49 6.66
C THR A 123 5.24 -11.05 6.28
N VAL A 124 5.38 -10.77 4.98
CA VAL A 124 5.02 -9.50 4.36
C VAL A 124 3.82 -9.74 3.44
N ILE A 125 2.76 -8.97 3.63
CA ILE A 125 1.54 -9.02 2.83
C ILE A 125 1.40 -7.69 2.11
N VAL A 126 1.16 -7.75 0.79
CA VAL A 126 0.94 -6.57 -0.05
C VAL A 126 -0.32 -6.78 -0.89
N GLU A 127 -1.00 -5.67 -1.22
CA GLU A 127 -2.18 -5.70 -2.08
C GLU A 127 -1.80 -5.47 -3.54
N ASN A 128 -2.30 -6.31 -4.45
CA ASN A 128 -2.03 -6.16 -5.88
C ASN A 128 -3.12 -6.78 -6.75
N HIS A 129 -3.48 -6.10 -7.83
CA HIS A 129 -4.39 -6.65 -8.84
C HIS A 129 -3.68 -7.73 -9.68
N PRO A 130 -4.31 -8.90 -9.96
CA PRO A 130 -3.66 -10.00 -10.68
C PRO A 130 -3.04 -9.64 -12.03
N LYS A 131 -3.65 -8.70 -12.76
CA LYS A 131 -3.11 -8.16 -14.04
C LYS A 131 -1.74 -7.46 -13.91
N LEU A 132 -1.32 -7.09 -12.70
CA LEU A 132 -0.03 -6.47 -12.43
C LEU A 132 0.97 -7.45 -11.79
N CYS A 133 0.60 -8.73 -11.66
CA CYS A 133 1.55 -9.78 -11.30
C CYS A 133 2.44 -10.09 -12.52
N GLY A 134 3.75 -10.18 -12.28
CA GLY A 134 4.75 -10.43 -13.32
C GLY A 134 6.16 -10.28 -12.75
N ASP A 135 7.14 -9.96 -13.61
CA ASP A 135 8.56 -9.91 -13.23
C ASP A 135 8.86 -9.03 -12.01
N ARG A 136 8.09 -7.95 -11.80
CA ARG A 136 8.26 -7.04 -10.64
C ARG A 136 8.07 -7.76 -9.31
N LEU A 137 7.16 -8.73 -9.25
CA LEU A 137 6.96 -9.56 -8.06
C LEU A 137 8.22 -10.34 -7.72
N VAL A 138 8.89 -10.90 -8.73
CA VAL A 138 10.12 -11.69 -8.53
C VAL A 138 11.31 -10.79 -8.16
N ARG A 139 11.29 -9.52 -8.59
CA ARG A 139 12.32 -8.52 -8.30
C ARG A 139 12.20 -7.90 -6.90
N PHE A 140 11.04 -7.99 -6.25
CA PHE A 140 10.87 -7.50 -4.89
C PHE A 140 11.58 -8.45 -3.91
N ARG A 141 12.77 -8.05 -3.46
CA ARG A 141 13.67 -8.80 -2.59
C ARG A 141 14.51 -7.85 -1.76
#